data_AF-A0A226WVP2-F1
#
_entry.id   AF-A0A226WVP2-F1
#
_cell.length_a   1.000
_cell.length_b   1.000
_cell.length_c   1.000
_cell.angle_alpha   90.00
_cell.angle_beta   90.00
_cell.angle_gamma   90.00
#
_symmetry.space_group_name_H-M   'P 1'
#
loop_
_entity.id
_entity.type
_entity.pdbx_description
1 polymer ?
#
loop_
_entity_poly.entity_id
_entity_poly.type
_entity_poly.pdbx_seq_one_letter_code
_entity_poly.pdbx_strand_id
1 'polypeptide(L)'
;MLALQVLGVTLIELPKDALKRMPMPEKLDDAVRAARRITDHEGKRRQLQYVGRVMRSLTDEETAAIRTALDSYRGVNRAETAKLHWIERTREKLLADDAALTDFIRQHPGVDPQEGRTLIRNARKEREQAKPPRYFRELFQWIKTAAGVEDEEDESLIEGEDGDEGVEFPEREDDDGYKA
;
A
#
# COMPACT_ATOMS: atom_id res chain seq x y z
N MET A 1 -6.59 -23.43 -25.00
CA MET A 1 -5.15 -23.24 -25.29
C MET A 1 -4.60 -21.89 -24.79
N LEU A 2 -5.37 -20.79 -24.86
CA LEU A 2 -4.95 -19.44 -24.41
C LEU A 2 -4.71 -19.32 -22.88
N ALA A 3 -5.49 -20.00 -22.04
CA ALA A 3 -5.44 -19.81 -20.59
C ALA A 3 -4.09 -20.13 -19.93
N LEU A 4 -3.41 -21.20 -20.35
CA LEU A 4 -2.09 -21.57 -19.81
C LEU A 4 -0.98 -20.61 -20.26
N GLN A 5 -1.12 -20.06 -21.48
CA GLN A 5 -0.18 -19.07 -21.99
C GLN A 5 -0.35 -17.74 -21.25
N VAL A 6 -1.59 -17.32 -21.00
CA VAL A 6 -1.90 -16.15 -20.17
C VAL A 6 -1.33 -16.31 -18.76
N LEU A 7 -1.49 -17.49 -18.15
CA LEU A 7 -0.91 -17.78 -16.84
C LEU A 7 0.62 -17.66 -16.85
N GLY A 8 1.29 -18.21 -17.86
CA GLY A 8 2.73 -18.08 -18.03
C GLY A 8 3.20 -16.63 -18.19
N VAL A 9 2.46 -15.80 -18.93
CA VAL A 9 2.73 -14.36 -19.06
C VAL A 9 2.56 -13.66 -17.71
N THR A 10 1.48 -13.96 -16.97
CA THR A 10 1.23 -13.38 -15.65
C THR A 10 2.38 -13.65 -14.68
N LEU A 11 2.94 -14.87 -14.69
CA LEU A 11 4.09 -15.21 -13.83
C LEU A 11 5.32 -14.35 -14.11
N ILE A 12 5.57 -14.01 -15.38
CA ILE A 12 6.72 -13.17 -15.79
C ILE A 12 6.54 -11.73 -15.30
N GLU A 13 5.30 -11.25 -15.24
CA GLU A 13 4.94 -9.90 -14.83
C GLU A 13 4.86 -9.73 -13.31
N LEU A 14 4.92 -10.82 -12.54
CA LEU A 14 4.90 -10.74 -11.08
C LEU A 14 6.11 -9.97 -10.52
N PRO A 15 5.90 -9.18 -9.45
CA PRO A 15 7.00 -8.63 -8.64
C PRO A 15 7.97 -9.72 -8.19
N LYS A 16 9.23 -9.34 -7.98
CA LYS A 16 10.31 -10.30 -7.69
C LYS A 16 9.99 -11.18 -6.47
N ASP A 17 9.41 -10.61 -5.42
CA ASP A 17 9.13 -11.33 -4.18
C ASP A 17 7.87 -12.21 -4.28
N ALA A 18 6.86 -11.76 -5.03
CA ALA A 18 5.70 -12.59 -5.36
C ALA A 18 6.14 -13.82 -6.19
N LEU A 19 6.99 -13.63 -7.19
CA LEU A 19 7.49 -14.71 -8.04
C LEU A 19 8.29 -15.76 -7.27
N LYS A 20 9.13 -15.34 -6.31
CA LYS A 20 9.89 -16.27 -5.44
C LYS A 20 9.00 -17.19 -4.61
N ARG A 21 7.79 -16.74 -4.25
CA ARG A 21 6.84 -17.50 -3.44
C ARG A 21 5.94 -18.43 -4.27
N MET A 22 6.05 -18.41 -5.59
CA MET A 22 5.21 -19.24 -6.46
C MET A 22 5.69 -20.71 -6.45
N PRO A 23 4.80 -21.68 -6.24
CA PRO A 23 5.16 -23.10 -6.27
C PRO A 23 5.30 -23.56 -7.74
N MET A 24 6.50 -23.43 -8.28
CA MET A 24 6.80 -23.76 -9.68
C MET A 24 7.87 -24.84 -9.77
N PRO A 25 7.74 -25.80 -10.71
CA PRO A 25 8.83 -26.71 -11.04
C PRO A 25 10.04 -25.96 -11.60
N GLU A 26 11.24 -26.50 -11.38
CA GLU A 26 12.53 -25.90 -11.78
C GLU A 26 12.53 -25.43 -13.25
N LYS A 27 12.06 -26.29 -14.16
CA LYS A 27 11.99 -25.96 -15.60
C LYS A 27 11.15 -24.71 -15.90
N LEU A 28 10.08 -24.48 -15.14
CA LEU A 28 9.23 -23.31 -15.31
C LEU A 28 9.87 -22.07 -14.68
N ASP A 29 10.42 -22.19 -13.47
CA ASP A 29 11.10 -21.08 -12.79
C ASP A 29 12.26 -20.54 -13.64
N ASP A 30 13.10 -21.42 -14.18
CA ASP A 30 14.19 -21.06 -15.08
C ASP A 30 13.69 -20.34 -16.33
N ALA A 31 12.65 -20.87 -16.97
CA ALA A 31 12.09 -20.31 -18.18
C ALA A 31 11.52 -18.90 -17.94
N VAL A 32 10.83 -18.69 -16.82
CA VAL A 32 10.26 -17.41 -16.41
C VAL A 32 11.35 -16.40 -16.05
N ARG A 33 12.37 -16.81 -15.29
CA ARG A 33 13.51 -15.93 -14.94
C ARG A 33 14.31 -15.52 -16.17
N ALA A 34 14.53 -16.44 -17.11
CA ALA A 34 15.17 -16.12 -18.38
C ALA A 34 14.35 -15.09 -19.18
N ALA A 35 13.03 -15.24 -19.25
CA ALA A 35 12.15 -14.29 -19.93
C ALA A 35 12.24 -12.87 -19.35
N ARG A 36 12.45 -12.74 -18.04
CA ARG A 36 12.63 -11.44 -17.37
C ARG A 36 13.98 -10.77 -17.63
N ARG A 37 15.02 -11.55 -17.97
CA ARG A 37 16.37 -11.02 -18.26
C ARG A 37 16.53 -10.57 -19.71
N ILE A 38 15.74 -11.13 -20.64
CA ILE A 38 15.84 -10.81 -22.06
C ILE A 38 15.23 -9.42 -22.32
N THR A 39 16.05 -8.53 -22.88
CA THR A 39 15.67 -7.17 -23.27
C THR A 39 15.25 -7.06 -24.73
N ASP A 40 15.77 -7.93 -25.62
CA ASP A 40 15.42 -7.95 -27.04
C ASP A 40 13.97 -8.40 -27.27
N HIS A 41 13.25 -7.69 -28.14
CA HIS A 41 11.84 -7.95 -28.41
C HIS A 41 11.60 -9.33 -29.04
N GLU A 42 12.45 -9.74 -29.99
CA GLU A 42 12.28 -11.02 -30.65
C GLU A 42 12.67 -12.18 -29.73
N GLY A 43 13.79 -12.04 -29.02
CA GLY A 43 14.23 -12.98 -27.99
C GLY A 43 13.18 -13.16 -26.90
N LYS A 44 12.61 -12.07 -26.39
CA LYS A 44 11.54 -12.11 -25.37
C LYS A 44 10.31 -12.82 -25.92
N ARG A 45 9.90 -12.53 -27.16
CA ARG A 45 8.77 -13.21 -27.82
C ARG A 45 8.99 -14.72 -27.94
N ARG A 46 10.19 -15.15 -28.35
CA ARG A 46 10.54 -16.59 -28.44
C ARG A 46 10.53 -17.25 -27.06
N GLN A 47 11.06 -16.56 -26.05
CA GLN A 47 11.06 -17.08 -24.68
C GLN A 47 9.64 -17.19 -24.10
N LEU A 48 8.75 -16.24 -24.40
CA LEU A 48 7.33 -16.33 -24.03
C LEU A 48 6.64 -17.55 -24.66
N GLN A 49 6.97 -17.88 -25.91
CA GLN A 49 6.46 -19.10 -26.55
C GLN A 49 7.01 -20.37 -25.87
N TYR A 50 8.29 -20.36 -25.48
CA TYR A 50 8.89 -21.46 -24.72
C TYR A 50 8.23 -21.64 -23.35
N VAL A 51 8.04 -20.56 -22.59
CA VAL A 51 7.27 -20.60 -21.32
C VAL A 51 5.88 -21.19 -21.56
N GLY A 52 5.18 -20.74 -22.60
CA GLY A 52 3.88 -21.31 -22.97
C GLY A 52 3.93 -22.81 -23.32
N ARG A 53 5.06 -23.31 -23.85
CA ARG A 53 5.28 -24.75 -24.09
C ARG A 53 5.52 -25.50 -22.78
N VAL A 54 6.35 -24.96 -21.88
CA VAL A 54 6.63 -25.54 -20.56
C VAL A 54 5.35 -25.62 -19.72
N MET A 55 4.52 -24.57 -19.75
CA MET A 55 3.20 -24.55 -19.09
C MET A 55 2.27 -25.68 -19.57
N ARG A 56 2.40 -26.14 -20.82
CA ARG A 56 1.60 -27.25 -21.35
C ARG A 56 2.15 -28.63 -20.99
N SER A 57 3.39 -28.72 -20.50
CA SER A 57 3.99 -29.96 -20.02
C SER A 57 3.82 -30.18 -18.52
N LEU A 58 3.26 -29.19 -17.80
CA LEU A 58 2.95 -29.32 -16.38
C LEU A 58 1.82 -30.32 -16.17
N THR A 59 1.84 -30.97 -15.02
CA THR A 59 0.70 -31.75 -14.55
C THR A 59 -0.46 -30.84 -14.16
N ASP A 60 -1.66 -31.41 -14.07
CA ASP A 60 -2.84 -30.67 -13.61
C ASP A 60 -2.67 -30.20 -12.15
N GLU A 61 -1.98 -30.97 -11.33
CA GLU A 61 -1.66 -30.64 -9.94
C GLU A 61 -0.71 -29.43 -9.84
N GLU A 62 0.39 -29.43 -10.59
CA GLU A 62 1.33 -28.31 -10.65
C GLU A 62 0.64 -27.03 -11.14
N THR A 63 -0.19 -27.16 -12.19
CA THR A 63 -0.96 -26.05 -12.73
C THR A 63 -1.97 -25.50 -11.71
N ALA A 64 -2.65 -26.39 -10.97
CA ALA A 64 -3.59 -26.00 -9.92
C ALA A 64 -2.91 -25.29 -8.76
N ALA A 65 -1.73 -25.78 -8.31
CA ALA A 65 -0.95 -25.16 -7.25
C ALA A 65 -0.55 -23.72 -7.61
N ILE A 66 -0.06 -23.50 -8.84
CA ILE A 66 0.30 -22.16 -9.35
C ILE A 66 -0.92 -21.23 -9.36
N ARG A 67 -2.07 -21.70 -9.84
CA ARG A 67 -3.31 -20.90 -9.88
C ARG A 67 -3.76 -20.49 -8.48
N THR A 68 -3.80 -21.45 -7.55
CA THR A 68 -4.20 -21.18 -6.16
C THR A 68 -3.26 -20.18 -5.47
N ALA A 69 -1.96 -20.31 -5.69
CA ALA A 69 -0.98 -19.36 -5.16
C ALA A 69 -1.16 -17.95 -5.75
N LEU A 70 -1.40 -17.87 -7.07
CA LEU A 70 -1.65 -16.61 -7.75
C LEU A 70 -2.96 -15.93 -7.29
N ASP A 71 -4.02 -16.71 -7.09
CA ASP A 71 -5.31 -16.20 -6.62
C ASP A 71 -5.22 -15.73 -5.16
N SER A 72 -4.49 -16.45 -4.32
CA SER A 72 -4.16 -16.02 -2.96
C SER A 72 -3.41 -14.69 -2.97
N TYR A 73 -2.36 -14.57 -3.80
CA TYR A 73 -1.60 -13.32 -3.96
C TYR A 73 -2.48 -12.15 -4.42
N ARG A 74 -3.32 -12.36 -5.43
CA ARG A 74 -4.29 -11.36 -5.90
C ARG A 74 -5.33 -11.00 -4.85
N GLY A 75 -5.75 -11.97 -4.03
CA GLY A 75 -6.65 -11.76 -2.91
C GLY A 75 -6.06 -10.81 -1.87
N VAL A 76 -4.82 -11.04 -1.46
CA VAL A 76 -4.07 -10.17 -0.55
C VAL A 76 -3.96 -8.76 -1.11
N ASN A 77 -3.51 -8.61 -2.36
CA ASN A 77 -3.36 -7.28 -2.97
C ASN A 77 -4.69 -6.53 -3.09
N ARG A 78 -5.79 -7.23 -3.41
CA ARG A 78 -7.13 -6.62 -3.42
C ARG A 78 -7.55 -6.15 -2.03
N ALA A 79 -7.26 -6.93 -1.00
CA ALA A 79 -7.54 -6.53 0.38
C ALA A 79 -6.71 -5.32 0.80
N GLU A 80 -5.41 -5.27 0.48
CA GLU A 80 -4.55 -4.11 0.71
C GLU A 80 -5.06 -2.86 -0.02
N THR A 81 -5.37 -2.98 -1.30
CA THR A 81 -5.94 -1.88 -2.09
C THR A 81 -7.26 -1.38 -1.50
N ALA A 82 -8.13 -2.30 -1.07
CA ALA A 82 -9.39 -1.94 -0.42
C ALA A 82 -9.18 -1.21 0.92
N LYS A 83 -8.15 -1.61 1.70
CA LYS A 83 -7.74 -0.91 2.93
C LYS A 83 -7.27 0.51 2.62
N LEU A 84 -6.38 0.69 1.64
CA LEU A 84 -5.89 2.02 1.24
C LEU A 84 -7.05 2.95 0.87
N HIS A 85 -7.96 2.48 0.01
CA HIS A 85 -9.14 3.27 -0.35
C HIS A 85 -10.09 3.52 0.81
N TRP A 86 -10.17 2.60 1.79
CA TRP A 86 -10.93 2.85 3.00
C TRP A 86 -10.31 3.99 3.82
N ILE A 87 -8.98 4.00 3.99
CA ILE A 87 -8.26 5.08 4.69
C ILE A 87 -8.51 6.43 3.99
N GLU A 88 -8.36 6.47 2.66
CA GLU A 88 -8.60 7.67 1.86
C GLU A 88 -10.02 8.23 2.07
N ARG A 89 -11.04 7.36 1.96
CA ARG A 89 -12.43 7.77 2.18
C ARG A 89 -12.69 8.24 3.61
N THR A 90 -12.11 7.57 4.59
CA THR A 90 -12.23 7.96 6.00
C THR A 90 -11.60 9.33 6.24
N ARG A 91 -10.40 9.58 5.69
CA ARG A 91 -9.73 10.88 5.77
C ARG A 91 -10.59 12.00 5.20
N GLU A 92 -11.14 11.82 4.00
CA GLU A 92 -12.02 12.81 3.38
C GLU A 92 -13.25 13.11 4.25
N LYS A 93 -13.85 12.08 4.86
CA LYS A 93 -14.97 12.25 5.80
C LYS A 93 -14.57 13.06 7.05
N LEU A 94 -13.43 12.75 7.65
CA LEU A 94 -12.91 13.48 8.82
C LEU A 94 -12.60 14.94 8.48
N LEU A 95 -12.12 15.22 7.27
CA LEU A 95 -11.87 16.59 6.81
C LEU A 95 -13.15 17.35 6.46
N ALA A 96 -14.25 16.66 6.18
CA ALA A 96 -15.53 17.28 5.83
C ALA A 96 -16.42 17.56 7.05
N ASP A 97 -16.41 16.70 8.07
CA ASP A 97 -17.32 16.77 9.21
C ASP A 97 -16.63 16.40 10.52
N ASP A 98 -16.77 17.26 11.53
CA ASP A 98 -16.22 17.04 12.87
C ASP A 98 -16.96 15.92 13.62
N ALA A 99 -18.24 15.67 13.30
CA ALA A 99 -18.99 14.55 13.87
C ALA A 99 -18.42 13.19 13.43
N ALA A 100 -17.82 13.13 12.23
CA ALA A 100 -17.17 11.91 11.73
C ALA A 100 -16.01 11.45 12.63
N LEU A 101 -15.32 12.38 13.31
CA LEU A 101 -14.28 12.03 14.27
C LEU A 101 -14.85 11.33 15.50
N THR A 102 -16.00 11.78 16.01
CA THR A 102 -16.67 11.14 17.15
C THR A 102 -17.06 9.70 16.82
N ASP A 103 -17.62 9.46 15.63
CA ASP A 103 -17.98 8.12 15.20
C ASP A 103 -16.75 7.24 14.92
N PHE A 104 -15.66 7.84 14.43
CA PHE A 104 -14.39 7.15 14.22
C PHE A 104 -13.78 6.68 15.56
N ILE A 105 -13.71 7.56 16.56
CA ILE A 105 -13.22 7.22 17.90
C ILE A 105 -14.07 6.14 18.56
N ARG A 106 -15.40 6.16 18.36
CA ARG A 106 -16.30 5.11 18.86
C ARG A 106 -15.96 3.74 18.28
N GLN A 107 -15.58 3.69 17.00
CA GLN A 107 -15.20 2.46 16.30
C GLN A 107 -13.76 2.03 16.61
N HIS A 108 -12.89 2.99 16.93
CA HIS A 108 -11.47 2.77 17.20
C HIS A 108 -11.09 3.40 18.56
N PRO A 109 -11.47 2.80 19.71
CA PRO A 109 -11.28 3.43 21.03
C PRO A 109 -9.82 3.53 21.49
N GLY A 110 -8.87 2.91 20.78
CA GLY A 110 -7.44 2.94 21.09
C GLY A 110 -6.66 4.11 20.48
N VAL A 111 -7.32 5.00 19.73
CA VAL A 111 -6.67 6.15 19.08
C VAL A 111 -6.62 7.36 20.00
N ASP A 112 -5.63 8.23 19.85
CA ASP A 112 -5.60 9.53 20.53
C ASP A 112 -6.57 10.53 19.84
N PRO A 113 -7.70 10.90 20.49
CA PRO A 113 -8.66 11.84 19.92
C PRO A 113 -8.08 13.23 19.69
N GLN A 114 -7.12 13.65 20.51
CA GLN A 114 -6.56 14.99 20.48
C GLN A 114 -5.57 15.18 19.35
N GLU A 115 -4.79 14.13 19.07
CA GLU A 115 -3.95 14.04 17.88
C GLU A 115 -4.81 14.15 16.61
N GLY A 116 -5.86 13.32 16.49
CA GLY A 116 -6.77 13.35 15.34
C GLY A 116 -7.40 14.74 15.10
N ARG A 117 -7.87 15.43 16.16
CA ARG A 117 -8.39 16.81 16.04
C ARG A 117 -7.34 17.80 15.53
N THR A 118 -6.10 17.65 15.97
CA THR A 118 -5.00 18.54 15.58
C THR A 118 -4.63 18.33 14.11
N LEU A 119 -4.51 17.07 13.68
CA LEU A 119 -4.24 16.70 12.30
C LEU A 119 -5.34 17.21 11.34
N ILE A 120 -6.62 17.01 11.68
CA ILE A 120 -7.75 17.48 10.86
C ILE A 120 -7.72 18.99 10.68
N ARG A 121 -7.57 19.74 11.78
CA ARG A 121 -7.54 21.21 11.76
C ARG A 121 -6.36 21.75 10.94
N ASN A 122 -5.18 21.18 11.13
CA ASN A 122 -4.00 21.63 10.41
C ASN A 122 -4.05 21.26 8.92
N ALA A 123 -4.57 20.07 8.58
CA ALA A 123 -4.76 19.66 7.18
C ALA A 123 -5.79 20.56 6.44
N ARG A 124 -6.87 20.97 7.11
CA ARG A 124 -7.82 21.95 6.56
C ARG A 124 -7.12 23.30 6.30
N LYS A 125 -6.33 23.79 7.27
CA LYS A 125 -5.55 25.03 7.16
C LYS A 125 -4.51 24.97 6.04
N GLU A 126 -3.79 23.86 5.88
CA GLU A 126 -2.86 23.66 4.76
C GLU A 126 -3.56 23.73 3.41
N ARG A 127 -4.73 23.08 3.27
CA ARG A 127 -5.53 23.10 2.05
C ARG A 127 -6.03 24.50 1.71
N GLU A 128 -6.47 25.26 2.71
CA GLU A 128 -6.89 26.67 2.54
C GLU A 128 -5.72 27.57 2.12
N GLN A 129 -4.52 27.29 2.63
CA GLN A 129 -3.30 28.06 2.35
C GLN A 129 -2.53 27.57 1.10
N ALA A 130 -3.06 26.58 0.38
CA ALA A 130 -2.39 25.92 -0.74
C ALA A 130 -0.96 25.45 -0.42
N LYS A 131 -0.73 25.04 0.83
CA LYS A 131 0.56 24.53 1.32
C LYS A 131 0.75 23.06 0.92
N PRO A 132 2.01 22.57 0.91
CA PRO A 132 2.27 21.14 0.78
C PRO A 132 1.45 20.32 1.80
N PRO A 133 0.90 19.16 1.42
CA PRO A 133 -0.12 18.44 2.19
C PRO A 133 0.51 17.56 3.29
N ARG A 134 1.27 18.15 4.22
CA ARG A 134 1.99 17.41 5.26
C ARG A 134 1.02 16.77 6.25
N TYR A 135 0.13 17.55 6.85
CA TYR A 135 -0.85 17.03 7.82
C TYR A 135 -1.90 16.12 7.18
N PHE A 136 -2.13 16.26 5.87
CA PHE A 136 -2.97 15.33 5.10
C PHE A 136 -2.34 13.93 4.96
N ARG A 137 -1.00 13.86 4.89
CA ARG A 137 -0.23 12.60 4.92
C ARG A 137 -0.17 12.05 6.35
N GLU A 138 0.08 12.89 7.35
CA GLU A 138 0.08 12.46 8.76
C GLU A 138 -1.28 11.92 9.19
N LEU A 139 -2.39 12.55 8.78
CA LEU A 139 -3.75 12.05 9.04
C LEU A 139 -4.00 10.68 8.40
N PHE A 140 -3.42 10.40 7.23
CA PHE A 140 -3.50 9.07 6.62
C PHE A 140 -2.81 8.02 7.50
N GLN A 141 -1.61 8.32 8.00
CA GLN A 141 -0.87 7.40 8.87
C GLN A 141 -1.61 7.17 10.19
N TRP A 142 -2.15 8.22 10.80
CA TRP A 142 -2.95 8.09 12.02
C TRP A 142 -4.16 7.15 11.84
N ILE A 143 -4.88 7.26 10.71
CA ILE A 143 -6.00 6.35 10.40
C ILE A 143 -5.50 4.92 10.10
N LYS A 144 -4.35 4.77 9.43
CA LYS A 144 -3.73 3.47 9.17
C LYS A 144 -3.39 2.74 10.47
N THR A 145 -2.74 3.43 11.40
CA THR A 145 -2.41 2.92 12.74
C THR A 145 -3.67 2.56 13.52
N ALA A 146 -4.70 3.41 13.49
CA ALA A 146 -5.99 3.14 14.13
C ALA A 146 -6.70 1.88 13.61
N ALA A 147 -6.50 1.53 12.34
CA ALA A 147 -7.05 0.33 11.72
C ALA A 147 -6.26 -0.95 12.04
N GLY A 148 -5.18 -0.86 12.84
CA GLY A 148 -4.33 -2.00 13.17
C GLY A 148 -3.56 -2.54 11.96
N VAL A 149 -3.31 -1.70 10.96
CA VAL A 149 -2.45 -2.07 9.82
C VAL A 149 -1.01 -1.78 10.24
N GLU A 150 -0.37 -2.76 10.87
CA GLU A 150 1.06 -2.70 11.21
C GLU A 150 1.90 -2.47 9.95
N ASP A 151 2.98 -1.71 10.10
CA ASP A 151 3.93 -1.42 9.04
C ASP A 151 4.73 -2.68 8.69
N GLU A 152 4.34 -3.40 7.63
CA GLU A 152 5.33 -4.11 6.82
C GLU A 152 6.07 -3.04 5.99
N GLU A 153 7.06 -2.41 6.63
CA GLU A 153 8.15 -1.60 6.08
C GLU A 153 7.89 -0.98 4.69
N ASP A 154 7.26 0.19 4.67
CA ASP A 154 7.33 1.11 3.54
C ASP A 154 8.21 2.30 3.93
N GLU A 155 9.52 2.04 4.08
CA GLU A 155 10.56 3.07 4.28
C GLU A 155 10.73 4.00 3.05
N SER A 156 9.93 3.85 1.99
CA SER A 156 10.15 4.56 0.73
C SER A 156 9.55 5.98 0.65
N LEU A 157 8.94 6.50 1.71
CA LEU A 157 8.20 7.78 1.66
C LEU A 157 8.81 8.93 2.50
N ILE A 158 10.01 8.78 3.07
CA ILE A 158 10.66 9.85 3.87
C ILE A 158 11.68 10.68 3.07
N GLU A 159 11.96 10.36 1.80
CA GLU A 159 12.78 11.27 0.97
C GLU A 159 11.94 12.39 0.36
N GLY A 160 11.77 13.43 1.16
CA GLY A 160 11.39 14.77 0.74
C GLY A 160 12.10 15.76 1.65
N GLU A 161 13.41 15.93 1.44
CA GLU A 161 14.13 17.11 1.90
C GLU A 161 13.35 18.35 1.44
N ASP A 162 12.93 19.17 2.40
CA ASP A 162 12.98 20.63 2.29
C ASP A 162 13.11 21.16 3.71
N GLY A 163 14.26 21.78 3.96
CA GLY A 163 14.57 22.43 5.21
C GLY A 163 13.74 23.68 5.45
N ASP A 164 13.81 24.11 6.71
CA ASP A 164 13.55 25.46 7.21
C ASP A 164 12.08 25.88 7.36
N GLU A 165 11.58 25.80 8.60
CA GLU A 165 11.45 26.99 9.46
C GLU A 165 11.02 26.54 10.87
N GLY A 166 11.70 27.08 11.87
CA GLY A 166 11.49 26.75 13.29
C GLY A 166 10.04 26.90 13.72
N VAL A 167 9.49 25.84 14.31
CA VAL A 167 8.21 25.91 15.01
C VAL A 167 8.47 26.60 16.36
N GLU A 168 8.33 27.92 16.41
CA GLU A 168 8.25 28.66 17.65
C GLU A 168 6.89 28.36 18.28
N PHE A 169 6.89 27.54 19.33
CA PHE A 169 5.73 27.35 20.18
C PHE A 169 5.57 28.62 21.02
N PRO A 170 4.39 29.29 21.03
CA PRO A 170 4.16 30.35 22.00
C PRO A 170 4.21 29.74 23.40
N GLU A 171 5.12 30.23 24.23
CA GLU A 171 5.15 29.95 25.66
C GLU A 171 3.79 30.34 26.24
N ARG A 172 3.12 29.38 26.90
CA ARG A 172 1.99 29.73 27.76
C ARG A 172 2.55 30.50 28.95
N GLU A 173 2.35 31.81 28.95
CA GLU A 173 2.34 32.59 30.18
C GLU A 173 1.10 32.18 30.99
N ASP A 174 1.22 31.10 31.75
CA ASP A 174 0.32 30.84 32.87
C ASP A 174 0.94 31.53 34.09
N ASP A 175 0.65 32.82 34.28
CA ASP A 175 0.78 33.46 35.59
C ASP A 175 -0.52 34.17 35.99
N ASP A 176 -0.74 34.13 37.30
CA ASP A 176 -1.74 34.81 38.11
C ASP A 176 -3.22 34.35 38.07
N GLY A 177 -3.55 33.55 39.09
CA GLY A 177 -4.57 34.05 40.03
C GLY A 177 -5.79 33.17 40.27
N TYR A 178 -5.65 32.08 41.04
CA TYR A 178 -6.78 31.55 41.81
C TYR A 178 -6.52 31.66 43.32
N LYS A 179 -6.98 32.76 43.91
CA LYS A 179 -7.28 32.89 45.34
C LYS A 179 -8.65 33.55 45.49
N ALA A 180 -9.63 32.75 45.90
CA ALA A 180 -10.70 33.10 46.83
C ALA A 180 -11.25 31.80 47.42
#